data_AF-A0AA43EQ82-F1
#
_entry.id   AF-A0AA43EQ82-F1
#
_cell.length_a   1.000
_cell.length_b   1.000
_cell.length_c   1.000
_cell.angle_alpha   90.00
_cell.angle_beta   90.00
_cell.angle_gamma   90.00
#
_symmetry.space_group_name_H-M   'P 1'
#
loop_
_entity.id
_entity.type
_entity.pdbx_description
1 polymer ?
#
loop_
_entity_poly.entity_id
_entity_poly.type
_entity_poly.pdbx_seq_one_letter_code
_entity_poly.pdbx_strand_id
1 'polypeptide(L)'
;MMRYTMPRVATPAALLVLVTATVLPLEPVYAEGGARRDVVRLEQQNRQDALKLAKEAVGHGKQGHAGALLTSAESALEHAMKAGKSSHVDEGIAELNQAIEHGKAGHADAATKHAEQAVTHLSAM
;
A
#
# COMPACT_ATOMS: atom_id res chain seq x y z
N MET A 1 58.94 65.65 38.90
CA MET A 1 59.28 64.22 38.98
C MET A 1 58.22 63.52 39.80
N MET A 2 57.43 62.63 39.21
CA MET A 2 56.78 61.51 39.92
C MET A 2 56.22 60.58 38.84
N ARG A 3 56.79 59.38 38.73
CA ARG A 3 56.35 58.33 37.82
C ARG A 3 55.12 57.69 38.46
N TYR A 4 54.05 57.48 37.71
CA TYR A 4 53.00 56.53 38.12
C TYR A 4 52.74 55.50 37.03
N THR A 5 52.95 54.29 37.47
CA THR A 5 52.98 52.99 36.83
C THR A 5 51.55 52.55 36.49
N MET A 6 51.35 52.03 35.28
CA MET A 6 50.13 51.28 34.92
C MET A 6 49.98 50.04 35.82
N PRO A 7 48.73 49.67 36.12
CA PRO A 7 48.35 48.27 36.11
C PRO A 7 47.35 48.01 34.98
N ARG A 8 47.79 47.21 34.01
CA ARG A 8 46.97 46.63 32.95
C ARG A 8 46.15 45.50 33.60
N VAL A 9 44.89 45.77 33.94
CA VAL A 9 43.98 44.74 34.43
C VAL A 9 43.42 44.00 33.22
N ALA A 10 43.92 42.78 33.01
CA ALA A 10 43.38 41.83 32.05
C ALA A 10 42.01 41.35 32.55
N THR A 11 40.95 41.64 31.81
CA THR A 11 39.66 40.97 31.96
C THR A 11 39.81 39.52 31.46
N PRO A 12 39.49 38.48 32.25
CA PRO A 12 39.38 37.15 31.71
C PRO A 12 38.09 37.09 30.89
N ALA A 13 38.20 37.20 29.57
CA ALA A 13 37.14 36.78 28.67
C ALA A 13 37.03 35.25 28.84
N ALA A 14 36.01 34.82 29.59
CA ALA A 14 35.62 33.42 29.67
C ALA A 14 35.32 32.93 28.24
N LEU A 15 36.24 32.15 27.69
CA LEU A 15 36.08 31.46 26.42
C LEU A 15 35.08 30.32 26.64
N LEU A 16 33.80 30.61 26.44
CA LEU A 16 32.78 29.58 26.34
C LEU A 16 32.97 28.86 25.00
N VAL A 17 33.75 27.78 24.99
CA VAL A 17 33.85 26.88 23.84
C VAL A 17 32.51 26.18 23.69
N LEU A 18 31.68 26.68 22.79
CA LEU A 18 30.47 26.00 22.35
C LEU A 18 30.92 24.80 21.50
N VAL A 19 31.07 23.64 22.12
CA VAL A 19 31.19 22.37 21.39
C VAL A 19 29.83 22.13 20.75
N THR A 20 29.66 22.58 19.51
CA THR A 20 28.54 22.13 18.68
C THR A 20 28.82 20.68 18.33
N ALA A 21 28.39 19.78 19.22
CA ALA A 21 28.18 18.40 18.86
C ALA A 21 27.20 18.41 17.69
N THR A 22 27.72 18.34 16.46
CA THR A 22 26.93 17.96 15.31
C THR A 22 26.49 16.53 15.61
N VAL A 23 25.31 16.42 16.22
CA VAL A 23 24.54 15.18 16.22
C VAL A 23 24.28 14.89 14.74
N LEU A 24 25.19 14.14 14.15
CA LEU A 24 24.90 13.41 12.94
C LEU A 24 23.67 12.56 13.29
N PRO A 25 22.54 12.69 12.58
CA PRO A 25 21.48 11.70 12.72
C PRO A 25 22.11 10.37 12.32
N LEU A 26 22.27 9.48 13.29
CA LEU A 26 22.52 8.07 13.04
C LEU A 26 21.25 7.54 12.38
N GLU A 27 21.11 7.77 11.07
CA GLU A 27 20.15 7.03 10.26
C GLU A 27 20.47 5.54 10.47
N PRO A 28 19.53 4.75 11.03
CA PRO A 28 19.78 3.35 11.25
C PRO A 28 19.91 2.67 9.88
N VAL A 29 21.11 2.24 9.54
CA VAL A 29 21.47 1.51 8.30
C VAL A 29 20.76 0.14 8.17
N TYR A 30 19.87 -0.23 9.09
CA TYR A 30 19.16 -1.52 9.10
C TYR A 30 17.68 -1.38 9.49
N ALA A 31 16.90 -0.62 8.72
CA ALA A 31 15.42 -0.63 8.82
C ALA A 31 14.69 -0.84 7.48
N GLU A 32 15.41 -0.91 6.36
CA GLU A 32 14.84 -1.03 5.00
C GLU A 32 14.17 -2.40 4.70
N GLY A 33 14.49 -3.45 5.46
CA GLY A 33 14.03 -4.82 5.17
C GLY A 33 12.65 -5.20 5.71
N GLY A 34 12.19 -4.56 6.78
CA GLY A 34 10.89 -4.86 7.40
C GLY A 34 9.72 -4.33 6.57
N ALA A 35 9.79 -3.04 6.21
CA ALA A 35 8.75 -2.36 5.44
C ALA A 35 8.47 -3.06 4.10
N ARG A 36 9.49 -3.50 3.37
CA ARG A 36 9.30 -4.23 2.10
C ARG A 36 8.62 -5.58 2.29
N ARG A 37 8.95 -6.33 3.35
CA ARG A 37 8.30 -7.63 3.65
C ARG A 37 6.83 -7.47 4.01
N ASP A 38 6.49 -6.39 4.72
CA ASP A 38 5.12 -6.11 5.11
C ASP A 38 4.26 -5.69 3.91
N VAL A 39 4.82 -4.91 2.98
CA VAL A 39 4.16 -4.58 1.70
C VAL A 39 3.85 -5.83 0.90
N VAL A 40 4.84 -6.73 0.69
CA VAL A 40 4.63 -7.97 -0.06
C VAL A 40 3.57 -8.86 0.61
N ARG A 41 3.56 -8.93 1.95
CA ARG A 41 2.53 -9.67 2.67
C ARG A 41 1.14 -9.05 2.44
N LEU A 42 1.03 -7.74 2.49
CA LEU A 42 -0.22 -7.01 2.26
C LEU A 42 -0.71 -7.18 0.81
N GLU A 43 0.18 -7.12 -0.17
CA GLU A 43 -0.12 -7.39 -1.58
C GLU A 43 -0.68 -8.80 -1.78
N GLN A 44 -0.09 -9.83 -1.15
CA GLN A 44 -0.62 -11.19 -1.23
C GLN A 44 -1.93 -11.38 -0.47
N GLN A 45 -2.11 -10.68 0.65
CA GLN A 45 -3.39 -10.71 1.36
C GLN A 45 -4.50 -10.10 0.50
N ASN A 46 -4.23 -8.94 -0.11
CA ASN A 46 -5.16 -8.32 -1.06
C ASN A 46 -5.50 -9.24 -2.23
N ARG A 47 -4.54 -9.98 -2.78
CA ARG A 47 -4.84 -10.98 -3.83
C ARG A 47 -5.80 -12.07 -3.33
N GLN A 48 -5.58 -12.59 -2.12
CA GLN A 48 -6.42 -13.63 -1.53
C GLN A 48 -7.84 -13.12 -1.23
N ASP A 49 -7.95 -11.90 -0.71
CA ASP A 49 -9.23 -11.25 -0.42
C ASP A 49 -9.99 -10.98 -1.73
N ALA A 50 -9.30 -10.50 -2.78
CA ALA A 50 -9.88 -10.34 -4.11
C ALA A 50 -10.41 -11.67 -4.67
N LEU A 51 -9.62 -12.76 -4.57
CA LEU A 51 -10.03 -14.09 -5.02
C LEU A 51 -11.26 -14.59 -4.26
N LYS A 52 -11.32 -14.37 -2.93
CA LYS A 52 -12.45 -14.77 -2.10
C LYS A 52 -13.72 -14.04 -2.53
N LEU A 53 -13.65 -12.71 -2.65
CA LEU A 53 -14.79 -11.87 -3.05
C LEU A 53 -15.24 -12.17 -4.48
N ALA A 54 -14.31 -12.48 -5.40
CA ALA A 54 -14.65 -12.91 -6.75
C ALA A 54 -15.43 -14.24 -6.74
N LYS A 55 -15.07 -15.20 -5.87
CA LYS A 55 -15.84 -16.45 -5.70
C LYS A 55 -17.23 -16.19 -5.12
N GLU A 56 -17.37 -15.25 -4.19
CA GLU A 56 -18.68 -14.82 -3.67
C GLU A 56 -19.53 -14.18 -4.79
N ALA A 57 -18.93 -13.36 -5.64
CA ALA A 57 -19.59 -12.77 -6.80
C ALA A 57 -20.13 -13.85 -7.74
N VAL A 58 -19.33 -14.88 -8.05
CA VAL A 58 -19.79 -16.06 -8.82
C VAL A 58 -20.94 -16.78 -8.13
N GLY A 59 -20.85 -16.99 -6.81
CA GLY A 59 -21.91 -17.62 -6.02
C GLY A 59 -23.24 -16.88 -6.10
N HIS A 60 -23.20 -15.55 -5.94
CA HIS A 60 -24.38 -14.69 -6.09
C HIS A 60 -24.90 -14.66 -7.52
N GLY A 61 -24.01 -14.63 -8.51
CA GLY A 61 -24.36 -14.70 -9.93
C GLY A 61 -25.16 -15.94 -10.30
N LYS A 62 -24.69 -17.12 -9.83
CA LYS A 62 -25.39 -18.41 -10.03
C LYS A 62 -26.76 -18.49 -9.37
N GLN A 63 -27.03 -17.64 -8.39
CA GLN A 63 -28.34 -17.51 -7.74
C GLN A 63 -29.24 -16.48 -8.45
N GLY A 64 -28.75 -15.81 -9.49
CA GLY A 64 -29.44 -14.69 -10.15
C GLY A 64 -29.44 -13.39 -9.34
N HIS A 65 -28.64 -13.31 -8.28
CA HIS A 65 -28.54 -12.15 -7.39
C HIS A 65 -27.58 -11.09 -7.97
N ALA A 66 -27.96 -10.45 -9.07
CA ALA A 66 -27.12 -9.48 -9.79
C ALA A 66 -26.58 -8.35 -8.91
N GLY A 67 -27.39 -7.83 -7.97
CA GLY A 67 -26.96 -6.78 -7.05
C GLY A 67 -25.87 -7.25 -6.07
N ALA A 68 -26.02 -8.44 -5.50
CA ALA A 68 -25.01 -9.01 -4.60
C ALA A 68 -23.73 -9.40 -5.34
N LEU A 69 -23.86 -9.93 -6.57
CA LEU A 69 -22.72 -10.14 -7.47
C LEU A 69 -21.95 -8.85 -7.67
N LEU A 70 -22.65 -7.75 -8.01
CA LEU A 70 -22.02 -6.46 -8.29
C LEU A 70 -21.23 -5.95 -7.08
N THR A 71 -21.83 -5.98 -5.89
CA THR A 71 -21.15 -5.57 -4.64
C THR A 71 -19.89 -6.39 -4.38
N SER A 72 -19.97 -7.71 -4.53
CA SER A 72 -18.80 -8.59 -4.35
C SER A 72 -17.73 -8.35 -5.42
N ALA A 73 -18.12 -8.08 -6.67
CA ALA A 73 -17.19 -7.79 -7.76
C ALA A 73 -16.47 -6.45 -7.58
N GLU A 74 -17.19 -5.39 -7.17
CA GLU A 74 -16.59 -4.08 -6.84
C GLU A 74 -15.59 -4.22 -5.67
N SER A 75 -15.97 -4.95 -4.62
CA SER A 75 -15.08 -5.20 -3.48
C SER A 75 -13.85 -6.02 -3.89
N ALA A 76 -14.02 -7.03 -4.74
CA ALA A 76 -12.91 -7.81 -5.27
C ALA A 76 -11.94 -6.94 -6.07
N LEU A 77 -12.46 -6.01 -6.89
CA LEU A 77 -11.66 -5.11 -7.71
C LEU A 77 -10.80 -4.19 -6.85
N GLU A 78 -11.35 -3.62 -5.78
CA GLU A 78 -10.59 -2.77 -4.86
C GLU A 78 -9.38 -3.49 -4.25
N HIS A 79 -9.55 -4.76 -3.88
CA HIS A 79 -8.46 -5.58 -3.36
C HIS A 79 -7.48 -5.98 -4.48
N ALA A 80 -7.97 -6.35 -5.67
CA ALA A 80 -7.11 -6.71 -6.79
C ALA A 80 -6.18 -5.56 -7.20
N MET A 81 -6.67 -4.31 -7.19
CA MET A 81 -5.86 -3.11 -7.47
C MET A 81 -4.75 -2.85 -6.43
N LYS A 82 -4.88 -3.41 -5.23
CA LYS A 82 -3.88 -3.34 -4.15
C LYS A 82 -3.02 -4.60 -4.07
N ALA A 83 -3.26 -5.59 -4.93
CA ALA A 83 -2.45 -6.78 -5.01
C ALA A 83 -1.13 -6.49 -5.74
N GLY A 84 -0.14 -7.35 -5.52
CA GLY A 84 1.15 -7.25 -6.20
C GLY A 84 0.98 -7.46 -7.70
N LYS A 85 1.62 -6.60 -8.51
CA LYS A 85 1.46 -6.58 -9.97
C LYS A 85 1.90 -7.89 -10.62
N SER A 86 1.03 -8.47 -11.43
CA SER A 86 1.32 -9.58 -12.33
C SER A 86 0.34 -9.56 -13.49
N SER A 87 0.68 -10.20 -14.61
CA SER A 87 -0.25 -10.32 -15.76
C SER A 87 -1.58 -10.94 -15.36
N HIS A 88 -1.56 -11.92 -14.45
CA HIS A 88 -2.75 -12.56 -13.93
C HIS A 88 -3.60 -11.63 -13.05
N VAL A 89 -2.98 -10.76 -12.24
CA VAL A 89 -3.74 -9.76 -11.49
C VAL A 89 -4.36 -8.73 -12.44
N ASP A 90 -3.64 -8.30 -13.47
CA ASP A 90 -4.15 -7.34 -14.46
C ASP A 90 -5.32 -7.93 -15.27
N GLU A 91 -5.21 -9.20 -15.70
CA GLU A 91 -6.31 -9.93 -16.35
C GLU A 91 -7.51 -10.10 -15.40
N GLY A 92 -7.26 -10.45 -14.13
CA GLY A 92 -8.31 -10.54 -13.12
C GLY A 92 -9.04 -9.21 -12.90
N ILE A 93 -8.31 -8.09 -12.88
CA ILE A 93 -8.88 -6.74 -12.81
C ILE A 93 -9.74 -6.43 -14.04
N ALA A 94 -9.28 -6.78 -15.24
CA ALA A 94 -10.04 -6.55 -16.46
C ALA A 94 -11.37 -7.34 -16.46
N GLU A 95 -11.33 -8.60 -16.08
CA GLU A 95 -12.51 -9.45 -15.96
C GLU A 95 -13.47 -8.95 -14.87
N LEU A 96 -12.97 -8.48 -13.72
CA LEU A 96 -13.81 -7.85 -12.69
C LEU A 96 -14.52 -6.59 -13.19
N ASN A 97 -13.83 -5.75 -13.98
CA ASN A 97 -14.46 -4.59 -14.60
C ASN A 97 -15.59 -4.98 -15.57
N GLN A 98 -15.39 -6.03 -16.37
CA GLN A 98 -16.45 -6.56 -17.24
C GLN A 98 -17.62 -7.16 -16.44
N ALA A 99 -17.34 -7.86 -15.34
CA ALA A 99 -18.38 -8.37 -14.45
C ALA A 99 -19.22 -7.22 -13.86
N ILE A 100 -18.59 -6.12 -13.46
CA ILE A 100 -19.24 -4.92 -12.94
C ILE A 100 -20.10 -4.24 -14.02
N GLU A 101 -19.56 -4.08 -15.23
CA GLU A 101 -20.27 -3.47 -16.36
C GLU A 101 -21.53 -4.27 -16.71
N HIS A 102 -21.40 -5.58 -16.90
CA HIS A 102 -22.53 -6.46 -17.17
C HIS A 102 -23.51 -6.53 -15.99
N GLY A 103 -23.02 -6.53 -14.75
CA GLY A 103 -23.84 -6.53 -13.54
C GLY A 103 -24.71 -5.27 -13.43
N LYS A 104 -24.14 -4.09 -13.71
CA LYS A 104 -24.85 -2.80 -13.76
C LYS A 104 -25.92 -2.76 -14.87
N ALA A 105 -25.67 -3.46 -15.99
CA ALA A 105 -26.64 -3.62 -17.07
C ALA A 105 -27.73 -4.67 -16.76
N GLY A 106 -27.69 -5.36 -15.61
CA GLY A 106 -28.63 -6.43 -15.27
C GLY A 106 -28.34 -7.76 -15.99
N HIS A 107 -27.22 -7.87 -16.70
CA HIS A 107 -26.80 -9.08 -17.41
C HIS A 107 -26.12 -10.07 -16.45
N ALA A 108 -26.88 -10.63 -15.51
CA ALA A 108 -26.37 -11.49 -14.44
C ALA A 108 -25.53 -12.67 -14.96
N ASP A 109 -25.94 -13.33 -16.04
CA ASP A 109 -25.21 -14.47 -16.61
C ASP A 109 -23.84 -14.08 -17.17
N ALA A 110 -23.78 -12.97 -17.90
CA ALA A 110 -22.52 -12.45 -18.45
C ALA A 110 -21.60 -11.97 -17.32
N ALA A 111 -22.17 -11.27 -16.34
CA ALA A 111 -21.43 -10.84 -15.16
C ALA A 111 -20.84 -12.02 -14.38
N THR A 112 -21.58 -13.12 -14.26
CA THR A 112 -21.12 -14.35 -13.60
C THR A 112 -19.95 -14.98 -14.35
N LYS A 113 -20.01 -15.05 -15.69
CA LYS A 113 -18.91 -15.60 -16.50
C LYS A 113 -17.62 -14.80 -16.33
N HIS A 114 -17.70 -13.49 -16.40
CA HIS A 114 -16.54 -12.62 -16.16
C HIS A 114 -16.00 -12.78 -14.73
N ALA A 115 -16.86 -12.92 -13.72
CA ALA A 115 -16.42 -13.22 -12.36
C ALA A 115 -15.72 -14.59 -12.25
N GLU A 116 -16.15 -15.62 -13.00
CA GLU A 116 -15.47 -16.93 -13.06
C GLU A 116 -14.08 -16.84 -13.72
N GLN A 117 -13.96 -16.04 -14.78
CA GLN A 117 -12.68 -15.75 -15.42
C GLN A 117 -11.75 -15.00 -14.46
N ALA A 118 -12.26 -13.99 -13.75
CA ALA A 118 -11.50 -13.29 -12.72
C ALA A 118 -10.98 -14.25 -11.63
N VAL A 119 -11.80 -15.18 -11.14
CA VAL A 119 -11.37 -16.22 -10.19
C VAL A 119 -10.22 -17.06 -10.77
N THR A 120 -10.33 -17.43 -12.04
CA THR A 120 -9.29 -18.22 -12.73
C THR A 120 -7.96 -17.48 -12.74
N HIS A 121 -7.95 -16.22 -13.19
CA HIS A 121 -6.74 -15.40 -13.23
C HIS A 121 -6.18 -15.10 -11.82
N LEU A 122 -7.01 -14.69 -10.86
CA LEU A 122 -6.56 -14.35 -9.50
C LEU A 122 -6.06 -15.57 -8.70
N SER A 123 -6.46 -16.78 -9.09
CA SER A 123 -5.95 -18.03 -8.51
C SER A 123 -4.59 -18.46 -9.06
N ALA A 124 -4.19 -17.91 -10.21
CA ALA A 124 -2.86 -18.09 -10.77
C ALA A 124 -1.84 -17.21 -10.01
N MET A 125 -0.58 -17.67 -9.95
CA MET A 125 0.47 -17.06 -9.13
C MET A 125 1.24 -15.98 -9.87
#